data_AF-A0AAI9E947-F1
#
_entry.id   AF-A0AAI9E947-F1
#
_cell.length_a   1.000
_cell.length_b   1.000
_cell.length_c   1.000
_cell.angle_alpha   90.00
_cell.angle_beta   90.00
_cell.angle_gamma   90.00
#
_symmetry.space_group_name_H-M   'P 1'
#
loop_
_entity.id
_entity.type
_entity.pdbx_description
1 polymer ?
#
loop_
_entity_poly.entity_id
_entity_poly.type
_entity_poly.pdbx_seq_one_letter_code
_entity_poly.pdbx_strand_id
1 'polypeptide(L)'
;MSSNENDVPSDEVQDNEYASRTGQKEHIPVQKDEENVEAGGYEDAEVADSDAQLDRDDKDAIDKDNIVQGRTRGAAKEKGGYREPGDDEGIPADEYK
;
A
#
# COMPACT_ATOMS: atom_id res chain seq x y z
N MET A 1 16.05 -36.46 23.33
CA MET A 1 15.57 -35.46 22.37
C MET A 1 14.06 -35.55 22.40
N SER A 2 13.39 -34.49 22.86
CA SER A 2 11.94 -34.46 22.98
C SER A 2 11.37 -34.17 21.60
N SER A 3 10.71 -35.16 21.00
CA SER A 3 9.99 -34.99 19.74
C SER A 3 8.85 -34.00 19.96
N ASN A 4 8.86 -32.86 19.25
CA ASN A 4 7.67 -32.00 19.13
C ASN A 4 6.68 -32.71 18.21
N GLU A 5 5.93 -33.67 18.75
CA GLU A 5 4.84 -34.35 18.05
C GLU A 5 3.57 -33.48 17.97
N ASN A 6 3.60 -32.28 18.56
CA ASN A 6 2.50 -31.31 18.62
C ASN A 6 2.63 -30.17 17.58
N ASP A 7 3.49 -30.31 16.56
CA ASP A 7 3.70 -29.29 15.52
C ASP A 7 3.18 -29.76 14.15
N VAL A 8 2.28 -30.75 14.17
CA VAL A 8 1.57 -31.19 12.97
C VAL A 8 0.22 -30.46 13.00
N PRO A 9 -0.11 -29.65 11.97
CA PRO A 9 -1.42 -29.05 11.88
C PRO A 9 -2.47 -30.16 11.97
N SER A 10 -3.34 -30.09 12.98
CA SER A 10 -4.52 -30.92 13.01
C SER A 10 -5.36 -30.56 11.79
N ASP A 11 -5.92 -31.52 11.06
CA ASP A 11 -6.90 -31.28 9.97
C ASP A 11 -8.24 -30.71 10.52
N GLU A 12 -8.20 -30.09 11.69
CA GLU A 12 -9.32 -29.41 12.31
C GLU A 12 -9.57 -28.09 11.58
N VAL A 13 -10.83 -27.85 11.24
CA VAL A 13 -11.28 -26.67 10.47
C VAL A 13 -11.15 -25.37 11.30
N GLN A 14 -10.94 -25.49 12.62
CA GLN A 14 -10.72 -24.38 13.55
C GLN A 14 -9.47 -24.65 14.37
N ASP A 15 -8.43 -23.83 14.18
CA ASP A 15 -7.16 -23.90 14.90
C ASP A 15 -6.84 -22.50 15.47
N ASN A 16 -6.35 -22.45 16.69
CA ASN A 16 -6.03 -21.19 17.37
C ASN A 16 -4.63 -21.20 18.00
N GLU A 17 -3.80 -22.19 17.69
CA GLU A 17 -2.44 -22.31 18.21
C GLU A 17 -1.52 -21.17 17.73
N TYR A 18 -1.84 -20.62 16.56
CA TYR A 18 -1.16 -19.47 15.96
C TYR A 18 -1.59 -18.12 16.57
N ALA A 19 -2.68 -18.06 17.34
CA ALA A 19 -3.21 -16.83 17.91
C ALA A 19 -2.31 -16.29 19.04
N SER A 20 -2.24 -14.96 19.16
CA SER A 20 -1.34 -14.30 20.12
C SER A 20 -1.74 -14.56 21.57
N ARG A 21 -0.77 -15.01 22.36
CA ARG A 21 -0.94 -15.31 23.79
C ARG A 21 -0.93 -14.03 24.64
N THR A 22 -1.36 -14.15 25.89
CA THR A 22 -1.29 -13.06 26.87
C THR A 22 0.15 -12.56 27.01
N GLY A 23 0.36 -11.26 26.81
CA GLY A 23 1.70 -10.62 26.79
C GLY A 23 2.36 -10.49 25.42
N GLN A 24 1.86 -11.16 24.37
CA GLN A 24 2.35 -11.01 22.99
C GLN A 24 1.53 -9.99 22.18
N LYS A 25 0.41 -9.51 22.73
CA LYS A 25 -0.53 -8.61 22.04
C LYS A 25 -0.02 -7.16 21.90
N GLU A 26 1.16 -6.84 22.42
CA GLU A 26 1.67 -5.46 22.48
C GLU A 26 2.25 -4.93 21.15
N HIS A 27 2.59 -5.80 20.19
CA HIS A 27 3.16 -5.37 18.90
C HIS A 27 2.17 -5.52 17.73
N ILE A 28 1.98 -6.75 17.26
CA ILE A 28 1.03 -7.09 16.20
C ILE A 28 0.31 -8.37 16.66
N PRO A 29 -0.89 -8.26 17.27
CA PRO A 29 -1.62 -9.42 17.72
C PRO A 29 -2.19 -10.18 16.53
N VAL A 30 -1.97 -11.49 16.52
CA VAL A 30 -2.67 -12.43 15.65
C VAL A 30 -3.94 -12.86 16.36
N GLN A 31 -5.07 -12.73 15.67
CA GLN A 31 -6.40 -13.03 16.19
C GLN A 31 -6.75 -14.52 16.04
N LYS A 32 -7.80 -14.95 16.75
CA LYS A 32 -8.35 -16.30 16.63
C LYS A 32 -9.23 -16.45 15.38
N ASP A 33 -9.41 -17.68 14.91
CA ASP A 33 -10.28 -18.02 13.77
C ASP A 33 -11.71 -17.48 13.96
N GLU A 34 -12.25 -17.57 15.18
CA GLU A 34 -13.63 -17.18 15.49
C GLU A 34 -13.75 -15.76 16.04
N GLU A 35 -12.64 -15.01 16.12
CA GLU A 35 -12.66 -13.64 16.62
C GLU A 35 -13.39 -12.74 15.61
N ASN A 36 -14.34 -11.95 16.11
CA ASN A 36 -15.08 -11.03 15.26
C ASN A 36 -14.12 -9.91 14.81
N VAL A 37 -13.76 -9.93 13.53
CA VAL A 37 -13.03 -8.85 12.88
C VAL A 37 -13.98 -7.70 12.61
N GLU A 38 -13.54 -6.48 12.93
CA GLU A 38 -14.24 -5.27 12.54
C GLU A 38 -14.46 -5.30 11.02
N ALA A 39 -15.73 -5.14 10.60
CA ALA A 39 -16.10 -5.15 9.21
C ALA A 39 -15.31 -4.05 8.50
N GLY A 40 -14.34 -4.45 7.68
CA GLY A 40 -13.31 -3.56 7.14
C GLY A 40 -13.95 -2.37 6.42
N GLY A 41 -13.89 -1.19 7.03
CA GLY A 41 -14.34 0.09 6.46
C GLY A 41 -15.85 0.23 6.16
N TYR A 42 -16.60 -0.87 6.14
CA TYR A 42 -18.02 -0.90 5.81
C TYR A 42 -18.82 -1.39 7.01
N GLU A 43 -19.68 -0.52 7.54
CA GLU A 43 -20.49 -0.80 8.74
C GLU A 43 -21.53 -1.91 8.53
N ASP A 44 -21.82 -2.27 7.27
CA ASP A 44 -22.83 -3.25 6.88
C ASP A 44 -22.35 -4.09 5.68
N ALA A 45 -22.33 -5.40 5.86
CA ALA A 45 -21.90 -6.36 4.84
C ALA A 45 -22.82 -6.38 3.61
N GLU A 46 -24.12 -6.12 3.78
CA GLU A 46 -25.05 -6.04 2.64
C GLU A 46 -24.85 -4.76 1.83
N VAL A 47 -24.39 -3.69 2.49
CA VAL A 47 -24.06 -2.42 1.82
C VAL A 47 -22.71 -2.53 1.12
N ALA A 48 -21.74 -3.22 1.72
CA ALA A 48 -20.40 -3.39 1.16
C ALA A 48 -20.42 -4.03 -0.25
N ASP A 49 -21.31 -5.00 -0.48
CA ASP A 49 -21.44 -5.71 -1.77
C ASP A 49 -22.52 -5.08 -2.69
N SER A 50 -22.84 -3.80 -2.50
CA SER A 50 -23.86 -3.11 -3.30
C SER A 50 -23.25 -2.33 -4.47
N ASP A 51 -23.97 -2.28 -5.59
CA ASP A 51 -23.62 -1.44 -6.75
C ASP A 51 -23.42 0.04 -6.35
N ALA A 52 -24.11 0.50 -5.30
CA ALA A 52 -23.99 1.86 -4.79
C ALA A 52 -22.64 2.16 -4.12
N GLN A 53 -21.98 1.14 -3.54
CA GLN A 53 -20.60 1.29 -3.03
C GLN A 53 -19.61 1.33 -4.19
N LEU A 54 -19.74 0.43 -5.17
CA LEU A 54 -18.88 0.44 -6.36
C LEU A 54 -18.89 1.80 -7.07
N ASP A 55 -20.07 2.39 -7.24
CA ASP A 55 -20.24 3.72 -7.82
C ASP A 55 -19.56 4.85 -7.02
N ARG A 56 -19.46 4.70 -5.70
CA ARG A 56 -18.81 5.67 -4.82
C ARG A 56 -17.29 5.51 -4.90
N ASP A 57 -16.82 4.28 -4.77
CA ASP A 57 -15.41 3.93 -4.90
C ASP A 57 -14.83 4.43 -6.23
N ASP A 58 -15.57 4.25 -7.33
CA ASP A 58 -15.17 4.74 -8.66
C ASP A 58 -15.04 6.28 -8.73
N LYS A 59 -15.85 7.02 -7.95
CA LYS A 59 -15.78 8.48 -7.89
C LYS A 59 -14.61 8.95 -7.02
N ASP A 60 -14.40 8.31 -5.88
CA ASP A 60 -13.39 8.69 -4.91
C ASP A 60 -11.98 8.26 -5.35
N ALA A 61 -11.87 7.17 -6.13
CA ALA A 61 -10.59 6.65 -6.63
C ALA A 61 -9.88 7.60 -7.61
N ILE A 62 -10.62 8.49 -8.28
CA ILE A 62 -10.08 9.36 -9.33
C ILE A 62 -10.39 10.82 -9.04
N ASP A 63 -9.38 11.54 -8.53
CA ASP A 63 -9.39 13.00 -8.50
C ASP A 63 -9.16 13.56 -9.91
N LYS A 64 -10.26 14.00 -10.54
CA LYS A 64 -10.26 14.55 -11.90
C LYS A 64 -9.54 15.88 -12.01
N ASP A 65 -9.37 16.61 -10.91
CA ASP A 65 -8.69 17.91 -10.92
C ASP A 65 -7.17 17.74 -11.10
N ASN A 66 -6.62 16.59 -10.69
CA ASN A 66 -5.23 16.21 -10.91
C ASN A 66 -4.96 15.60 -12.30
N ILE A 67 -6.00 15.36 -13.10
CA ILE A 67 -5.84 14.79 -14.45
C ILE A 67 -5.57 15.89 -15.46
N VAL A 68 -4.37 15.90 -16.02
CA VAL A 68 -4.03 16.76 -17.16
C VAL A 68 -4.85 16.32 -18.37
N GLN A 69 -5.65 17.23 -18.93
CA GLN A 69 -6.44 16.95 -20.13
C GLN A 69 -5.54 16.91 -21.38
N GLY A 70 -5.46 15.74 -22.03
CA GLY A 70 -4.72 15.54 -23.28
C GLY A 70 -3.41 14.76 -23.13
N ARG A 71 -2.65 14.60 -24.23
CA ARG A 71 -1.32 13.97 -24.18
C ARG A 71 -0.31 15.01 -23.69
N THR A 72 0.56 14.65 -22.74
CA THR A 72 1.77 15.41 -22.34
C THR A 72 2.85 15.44 -23.44
N ARG A 73 2.44 15.35 -24.71
CA ARG A 73 3.33 15.28 -25.87
C ARG A 73 4.02 16.63 -26.03
N GLY A 74 5.32 16.67 -25.74
CA GLY A 74 6.12 17.90 -25.67
C GLY A 74 6.74 18.16 -24.28
N ALA A 75 6.44 17.34 -23.27
CA ALA A 75 7.11 17.42 -21.97
C ALA A 75 8.58 16.99 -22.02
N ALA A 76 8.93 16.08 -22.94
CA ALA A 76 10.32 15.77 -23.22
C ALA A 76 10.93 16.92 -24.02
N LYS A 77 12.12 17.38 -23.62
CA LYS A 77 12.89 18.34 -24.43
C LYS A 77 13.07 17.79 -25.85
N GLU A 78 13.17 18.67 -26.83
CA GLU A 78 13.46 18.31 -28.21
C GLU A 78 14.71 17.40 -28.29
N LYS A 79 14.82 16.60 -29.35
CA LYS A 79 15.96 15.69 -29.53
C LYS A 79 17.27 16.51 -29.49
N GLY A 80 18.09 16.31 -28.47
CA GLY A 80 19.31 17.07 -28.21
C GLY A 80 19.19 18.20 -27.16
N GLY A 81 18.02 18.38 -26.53
CA GLY A 81 17.81 19.38 -25.49
C GLY A 81 18.43 19.04 -24.13
N TYR A 82 18.89 17.79 -23.96
CA TYR A 82 19.80 17.42 -22.90
C TYR A 82 21.21 17.47 -23.46
N ARG A 83 22.00 18.47 -23.02
CA ARG A 83 23.42 18.63 -23.36
C ARG A 83 24.20 18.57 -22.06
N GLU A 84 25.32 17.86 -22.08
CA GLU A 84 26.28 17.89 -21.00
C GLU A 84 26.77 19.34 -20.78
N PRO A 85 26.85 19.83 -19.53
CA PRO A 85 27.49 21.11 -19.24
C PRO A 85 28.93 21.09 -19.78
N GLY A 86 29.36 22.19 -20.40
CA GLY A 86 30.78 22.36 -20.73
C GLY A 86 31.65 22.48 -19.48
N ASP A 87 32.97 22.35 -19.63
CA ASP A 87 33.94 22.37 -18.52
C ASP A 87 33.79 23.60 -17.60
N ASP A 88 33.33 24.74 -18.14
CA ASP A 88 33.12 25.99 -17.42
C ASP A 88 31.63 26.27 -17.07
N GLU A 89 30.70 25.43 -17.53
CA GLU A 89 29.25 25.65 -17.37
C GLU A 89 28.78 25.13 -16.01
N GLY A 90 28.51 26.04 -15.07
CA GLY A 90 28.07 25.71 -13.70
C GLY A 90 29.17 25.77 -12.65
N ILE A 91 30.41 26.05 -13.05
CA ILE A 91 31.46 26.46 -12.12
C ILE A 91 31.22 27.93 -11.79
N PRO A 92 30.98 28.31 -10.51
CA PRO A 92 30.88 29.72 -10.14
C PRO A 92 32.19 30.42 -10.54
N ALA A 93 32.10 31.50 -11.30
CA ALA A 93 33.26 32.34 -11.57
C ALA A 93 33.79 32.78 -10.21
N ASP A 94 35.05 32.45 -9.93
CA ASP A 94 35.76 32.88 -8.74
C ASP A 94 35.82 34.43 -8.73
N GLU A 95 34.75 35.07 -8.24
CA GLU A 95 34.74 36.47 -7.81
C GLU A 95 35.45 36.57 -6.46
N TYR A 96 36.71 36.13 -6.41
CA TYR A 96 37.59 36.42 -5.29
C TYR A 96 38.49 37.60 -5.71
N LYS A 97 38.04 38.81 -5.33
CA LYS A 97 38.87 40.03 -5.34
C LYS A 97 39.92 40.01 -4.25
#